data_AF-A0A1Q7P0Y2-F1
#
_entry.id   AF-A0A1Q7P0Y2-F1
#
_cell.length_a   1.000
_cell.length_b   1.000
_cell.length_c   1.000
_cell.angle_alpha   90.00
_cell.angle_beta   90.00
_cell.angle_gamma   90.00
#
_symmetry.space_group_name_H-M   'P 1'
#
loop_
_entity.id
_entity.type
_entity.pdbx_description
1 polymer ?
#
loop_
_entity_poly.entity_id
_entity_poly.type
_entity_poly.pdbx_seq_one_letter_code
_entity_poly.pdbx_strand_id
1 'polypeptide(L)'
;MVLVPSLASAQAQDQRPIVYSVKFVCGLQAVIPTRPPTEPPVKPGNYATAVNIHNFHEFPVVIVKKAVIANPEGSDPGPISQRLEVALHPNQALEVDCTDIVKLFAGFASWRSGRSRPR
;
A
#
# COMPACT_ATOMS: atom_id res chain seq x y z
N MET A 1 -38.14 46.30 10.06
CA MET A 1 -36.81 45.73 9.75
C MET A 1 -36.76 44.36 10.41
N VAL A 2 -36.97 43.29 9.66
CA VAL A 2 -36.98 41.91 10.18
C VAL A 2 -35.69 41.25 9.73
N LEU A 3 -34.84 40.87 10.68
CA LEU A 3 -33.62 40.12 10.43
C LEU A 3 -33.99 38.65 10.21
N VAL A 4 -33.72 38.13 9.01
CA VAL A 4 -33.83 36.69 8.73
C VAL A 4 -32.47 36.07 9.03
N PRO A 5 -32.37 35.09 9.95
CA PRO A 5 -31.13 34.36 10.15
C PRO A 5 -30.88 33.46 8.94
N SER A 6 -29.74 33.66 8.27
CA SER A 6 -29.25 32.75 7.25
C SER A 6 -28.77 31.48 7.96
N LEU A 7 -29.50 30.38 7.79
CA LEU A 7 -29.04 29.05 8.15
C LEU A 7 -27.98 28.63 7.12
N ALA A 8 -26.72 28.98 7.39
CA ALA A 8 -25.59 28.45 6.64
C ALA A 8 -25.45 26.96 6.99
N SER A 9 -25.95 26.09 6.12
CA SER A 9 -25.68 24.66 6.18
C SER A 9 -24.19 24.43 5.92
N ALA A 10 -23.42 24.15 6.97
CA ALA A 10 -22.03 23.72 6.84
C ALA A 10 -22.00 22.33 6.20
N GLN A 11 -21.64 22.25 4.92
CA GLN A 11 -21.35 20.97 4.30
C GLN A 11 -19.96 20.52 4.77
N ALA A 12 -19.93 19.57 5.70
CA ALA A 12 -18.70 18.84 6.03
C ALA A 12 -18.26 18.09 4.77
N GLN A 13 -17.21 18.57 4.11
CA GLN A 13 -16.60 17.87 2.97
C GLN A 13 -16.06 16.52 3.48
N ASP A 14 -16.37 15.45 2.78
CA ASP A 14 -15.89 14.09 3.07
C ASP A 14 -14.36 14.06 2.88
N GLN A 15 -13.61 14.33 3.95
CA GLN A 15 -12.15 14.32 3.96
C GLN A 15 -11.58 12.90 3.97
N ARG A 16 -12.12 12.00 3.15
CA ARG A 16 -11.53 10.67 3.00
C ARG A 16 -10.24 10.78 2.19
N PRO A 17 -9.14 10.19 2.64
CA PRO A 17 -7.95 10.11 1.82
C PRO A 17 -8.26 9.33 0.54
N ILE A 18 -7.80 9.86 -0.60
CA ILE A 18 -7.81 9.10 -1.85
C ILE A 18 -6.78 7.99 -1.70
N VAL A 19 -7.23 6.74 -1.82
CA VAL A 19 -6.37 5.56 -1.68
C VAL A 19 -6.28 4.84 -3.01
N TYR A 20 -5.06 4.55 -3.44
CA TYR A 20 -4.78 3.71 -4.60
C TYR A 20 -4.03 2.47 -4.17
N SER A 21 -4.58 1.30 -4.49
CA SER A 21 -4.03 -0.01 -4.10
C SER A 21 -3.46 -0.73 -5.32
N VAL A 22 -2.27 -1.28 -5.17
CA VAL A 22 -1.57 -2.06 -6.21
C VAL A 22 -1.23 -3.45 -5.67
N LYS A 23 -1.22 -4.45 -6.56
CA LYS A 23 -0.68 -5.78 -6.27
C LYS A 23 0.78 -5.81 -6.70
N PHE A 24 1.62 -6.50 -5.94
CA PHE A 24 3.04 -6.69 -6.25
C PHE A 24 3.40 -8.17 -6.19
N VAL A 25 4.35 -8.56 -7.03
CA VAL A 25 4.98 -9.88 -7.05
C VAL A 25 6.47 -9.70 -7.34
N CYS A 26 7.31 -10.35 -6.54
CA CYS A 26 8.75 -10.22 -6.60
C CYS A 26 9.41 -11.59 -6.53
N GLY A 27 10.33 -11.85 -7.45
CA GLY A 27 11.13 -13.06 -7.50
C GLY A 27 10.52 -14.17 -8.37
N LEU A 28 11.04 -15.38 -8.15
CA LEU A 28 10.76 -16.54 -8.99
C LEU A 28 9.51 -17.28 -8.51
N GLN A 29 8.48 -17.33 -9.36
CA GLN A 29 7.37 -18.27 -9.25
C GLN A 29 7.73 -19.55 -10.01
N ALA A 30 7.98 -20.63 -9.26
CA ALA A 30 8.25 -21.94 -9.84
C ALA A 30 7.02 -22.54 -10.53
N VAL A 31 7.27 -23.48 -11.45
CA VAL A 31 6.23 -24.34 -12.02
C VAL A 31 5.72 -25.26 -10.92
N ILE A 32 4.46 -25.08 -10.54
CA ILE A 32 3.77 -25.98 -9.60
C ILE A 32 2.75 -26.78 -10.41
N PRO A 33 2.78 -28.13 -10.41
CA PRO A 33 1.86 -28.97 -11.17
C PRO A 33 0.49 -29.03 -10.49
N THR A 34 -0.19 -27.89 -10.44
CA THR A 34 -1.54 -27.71 -9.89
C THR A 34 -2.55 -27.48 -11.00
N ARG A 35 -3.78 -27.96 -10.82
CA ARG A 35 -4.90 -27.67 -11.73
C ARG A 35 -5.73 -26.52 -11.17
N PRO A 36 -6.39 -25.71 -12.02
CA PRO A 36 -7.37 -24.73 -11.54
C PRO A 36 -8.43 -25.39 -10.64
N PRO A 37 -8.84 -24.74 -9.54
CA PRO A 37 -8.45 -23.39 -9.12
C PRO A 37 -7.20 -23.34 -8.21
N THR A 38 -6.52 -24.46 -7.98
CA THR A 38 -5.43 -24.60 -6.98
C THR A 38 -4.08 -24.06 -7.48
N GLU A 39 -4.10 -23.04 -8.33
CA GLU A 39 -2.88 -22.44 -8.88
C GLU A 39 -2.30 -21.37 -7.94
N PRO A 40 -0.99 -21.11 -7.98
CA PRO A 40 -0.40 -19.95 -7.31
C PRO A 40 -1.02 -18.63 -7.80
N PRO A 41 -0.84 -17.51 -7.06
CA PRO A 41 -1.42 -16.21 -7.42
C PRO A 41 -1.01 -15.67 -8.81
N VAL A 42 0.10 -16.15 -9.36
CA VAL A 42 0.57 -15.85 -10.71
C VAL A 42 1.07 -17.12 -11.40
N LYS A 43 1.17 -17.09 -12.74
CA LYS A 43 1.77 -18.18 -13.52
C LYS A 43 3.28 -18.28 -13.24
N PRO A 44 3.95 -19.37 -13.64
CA PRO A 44 5.39 -19.50 -13.46
C PRO A 44 6.17 -18.40 -14.21
N GLY A 45 7.20 -17.85 -13.58
CA GLY A 45 8.02 -16.75 -14.15
C GLY A 45 8.89 -16.05 -13.11
N ASN A 46 9.84 -15.23 -13.56
CA ASN A 46 10.61 -14.35 -12.70
C ASN A 46 10.03 -12.94 -12.76
N TYR A 47 9.41 -12.49 -11.68
CA TYR A 47 8.66 -11.24 -11.62
C TYR A 47 9.46 -10.14 -10.93
N ALA A 48 9.43 -8.96 -11.54
CA ALA A 48 9.93 -7.72 -10.96
C ALA A 48 8.83 -6.66 -11.06
N THR A 49 8.30 -6.25 -9.92
CA THR A 49 7.29 -5.19 -9.84
C THR A 49 7.99 -3.83 -9.86
N ALA A 50 7.44 -2.89 -10.64
CA ALA A 50 7.76 -1.47 -10.63
C ALA A 50 6.46 -0.67 -10.67
N VAL A 51 6.26 0.22 -9.69
CA VAL A 51 5.08 1.07 -9.57
C VAL A 51 5.50 2.53 -9.67
N ASN A 52 5.00 3.23 -10.68
CA ASN A 52 5.28 4.65 -10.86
C ASN A 52 4.17 5.49 -10.21
N ILE A 53 4.56 6.38 -9.29
CA ILE A 53 3.67 7.33 -8.63
C ILE A 53 4.05 8.72 -9.14
N HIS A 54 3.12 9.37 -9.84
CA HIS A 54 3.34 10.69 -10.43
C HIS A 54 2.42 11.72 -9.78
N ASN A 55 3.00 12.81 -9.27
CA ASN A 55 2.25 13.98 -8.87
C ASN A 55 1.95 14.86 -10.08
N PHE A 56 0.76 14.68 -10.66
CA PHE A 56 0.29 15.49 -11.80
C PHE A 56 -0.30 16.86 -11.38
N HIS A 57 -0.28 17.19 -10.08
CA HIS A 57 -0.75 18.48 -9.59
C HIS A 57 0.33 19.56 -9.75
N GLU A 58 -0.12 20.82 -9.85
CA GLU A 58 0.77 22.00 -9.88
C GLU A 58 1.28 22.43 -8.50
N PHE A 59 0.98 21.66 -7.45
CA PHE A 59 1.42 21.90 -6.07
C PHE A 59 2.05 20.64 -5.45
N PRO A 60 2.91 20.78 -4.41
CA PRO A 60 3.49 19.64 -3.72
C PRO A 60 2.43 18.77 -3.02
N VAL A 61 2.60 17.46 -3.07
CA VAL A 61 1.75 16.49 -2.35
C VAL A 61 2.58 15.59 -1.47
N VAL A 62 2.03 15.19 -0.32
CA VAL A 62 2.62 14.16 0.54
C VAL A 62 1.94 12.83 0.25
N ILE A 63 2.71 11.88 -0.26
CA ILE A 63 2.25 10.51 -0.50
C ILE A 63 2.59 9.67 0.72
N VAL A 64 1.58 8.94 1.19
CA VAL A 64 1.69 7.98 2.29
C VAL A 64 1.65 6.58 1.72
N LYS A 65 2.72 5.80 1.90
CA LYS A 65 2.80 4.42 1.43
C LYS A 65 2.93 3.42 2.57
N LYS A 66 2.26 2.28 2.41
CA LYS A 66 2.37 1.07 3.22
C LYS A 66 2.19 -0.14 2.31
N ALA A 67 2.86 -1.24 2.62
CA ALA A 67 2.67 -2.53 1.98
C ALA A 67 1.93 -3.48 2.92
N VAL A 68 1.15 -4.38 2.36
CA VAL A 68 0.41 -5.41 3.09
C VAL A 68 0.65 -6.76 2.43
N ILE A 69 0.79 -7.80 3.24
CA ILE A 69 0.70 -9.18 2.78
C ILE A 69 -0.64 -9.69 3.29
N ALA A 70 -1.57 -9.94 2.39
CA ALA A 70 -2.89 -10.48 2.76
C ALA A 70 -2.82 -12.00 2.86
N ASN A 71 -3.43 -12.55 3.90
CA ASN A 71 -3.65 -13.99 4.02
C ASN A 71 -4.97 -14.39 3.34
N PRO A 72 -5.19 -15.68 3.05
CA PRO A 72 -6.46 -16.18 2.52
C PRO A 72 -7.65 -15.80 3.41
N GLU A 73 -8.83 -15.68 2.80
CA GLU A 73 -10.08 -15.45 3.52
C GLU A 73 -10.32 -16.55 4.58
N GLY A 74 -10.81 -16.15 5.76
CA GLY A 74 -11.00 -17.05 6.90
C GLY A 74 -9.73 -17.33 7.73
N SER A 75 -8.57 -16.79 7.34
CA SER A 75 -7.35 -16.79 8.16
C SER A 75 -7.17 -15.46 8.90
N ASP A 76 -6.28 -15.45 9.91
CA ASP A 76 -5.88 -14.21 10.58
C ASP A 76 -5.32 -13.19 9.56
N PRO A 77 -5.58 -11.88 9.73
CA PRO A 77 -5.02 -10.85 8.86
C PRO A 77 -3.50 -10.93 8.77
N GLY A 78 -2.97 -10.76 7.56
CA GLY A 78 -1.52 -10.79 7.34
C GLY A 78 -0.83 -9.47 7.74
N PRO A 79 0.51 -9.43 7.68
CA PRO A 79 1.29 -8.32 8.21
C PRO A 79 1.14 -7.05 7.37
N ILE A 80 1.23 -5.91 8.06
CA ILE A 80 1.23 -4.56 7.49
C ILE A 80 2.60 -3.93 7.76
N SER A 81 3.17 -3.25 6.77
CA SER A 81 4.42 -2.52 6.90
C SER A 81 4.28 -1.27 7.78
N GLN A 82 5.41 -0.63 8.10
CA GLN A 82 5.37 0.73 8.62
C GLN A 82 4.87 1.71 7.54
N ARG A 83 4.30 2.82 8.01
CA ARG A 83 3.92 3.97 7.16
C ARG A 83 5.19 4.73 6.78
N LEU A 84 5.35 5.00 5.48
CA LEU A 84 6.42 5.85 4.97
C LEU A 84 5.81 7.01 4.20
N GLU A 85 6.32 8.22 4.44
CA GLU A 85 5.86 9.43 3.78
C GLU A 85 6.94 9.96 2.84
N VAL A 86 6.50 10.50 1.71
CA VAL A 86 7.37 11.14 0.72
C VAL A 86 6.66 12.34 0.12
N ALA A 87 7.34 13.48 0.09
CA ALA A 87 6.85 14.65 -0.61
C ALA A 87 7.24 14.56 -2.09
N LEU A 88 6.28 14.77 -2.99
CA LEU A 88 6.51 14.97 -4.41
C LEU A 88 6.16 16.41 -4.77
N HIS A 89 7.11 17.14 -5.33
CA HIS A 89 6.86 18.46 -5.90
C HIS A 89 6.02 18.37 -7.19
N PRO A 90 5.54 19.50 -7.74
CA PRO A 90 4.78 19.49 -8.99
C PRO A 90 5.51 18.74 -10.10
N ASN A 91 4.78 17.89 -10.82
CA ASN A 91 5.27 17.07 -11.94
C ASN A 91 6.40 16.09 -11.59
N GLN A 92 6.69 15.85 -10.32
CA GLN A 92 7.65 14.83 -9.92
C GLN A 92 6.99 13.45 -9.85
N ALA A 93 7.79 12.43 -10.17
CA ALA A 93 7.42 11.04 -10.01
C ALA A 93 8.47 10.29 -9.19
N LEU A 94 8.04 9.21 -8.56
CA LEU A 94 8.92 8.22 -7.96
C LEU A 94 8.51 6.83 -8.43
N GLU A 95 9.48 5.92 -8.50
CA GLU A 95 9.25 4.49 -8.69
C GLU A 95 9.30 3.77 -7.33
N VAL A 96 8.48 2.74 -7.17
CA VAL A 96 8.57 1.76 -6.08
C VAL A 96 8.80 0.39 -6.71
N ASP A 97 9.98 -0.17 -6.48
CA ASP A 97 10.36 -1.49 -6.99
C ASP A 97 10.25 -2.59 -5.93
N CYS A 98 10.63 -3.81 -6.30
CA CYS A 98 10.69 -4.95 -5.37
C CYS A 98 11.61 -4.72 -4.16
N THR A 99 12.73 -4.02 -4.36
CA THR A 99 13.69 -3.73 -3.28
C THR A 99 13.06 -2.79 -2.25
N ASP A 100 12.38 -1.74 -2.72
CA ASP A 100 11.69 -0.77 -1.88
C ASP A 100 10.52 -1.40 -1.12
N ILE A 101 9.77 -2.30 -1.77
CA ILE A 101 8.69 -3.06 -1.11
C ILE A 101 9.24 -3.91 0.03
N VAL A 102 10.36 -4.62 -0.17
CA VAL A 102 11.00 -5.41 0.90
C VAL A 102 11.47 -4.50 2.04
N LYS A 103 12.05 -3.34 1.73
CA LYS A 103 12.51 -2.37 2.75
C LYS A 103 11.36 -1.85 3.62
N LEU A 104 10.13 -1.70 3.08
CA LEU A 104 8.96 -1.33 3.89
C LEU A 104 8.70 -2.35 5.02
N PHE A 105 9.01 -3.63 4.80
CA PHE A 105 8.91 -4.67 5.82
C PHE A 105 10.18 -4.88 6.65
N ALA A 106 11.32 -4.28 6.28
CA ALA A 106 12.57 -4.48 7.03
C ALA A 106 12.50 -3.92 8.46
N GLY A 107 11.73 -2.85 8.69
CA GLY A 107 11.41 -2.37 10.05
C GLY A 107 10.68 -3.41 10.92
N PHE A 108 9.96 -4.35 10.31
CA PHE A 108 9.24 -5.43 10.99
C PHE A 108 10.14 -6.61 11.40
N ALA A 109 11.27 -6.82 10.72
CA ALA A 109 12.22 -7.88 11.09
C ALA A 109 12.86 -7.62 12.46
N SER A 110 13.19 -6.35 12.76
CA SER A 110 13.72 -5.94 14.07
C SER A 110 12.72 -6.11 15.22
N TRP A 111 11.42 -5.96 14.94
CA TRP A 111 10.34 -6.17 15.92
C TRP A 111 10.10 -7.66 16.22
N ARG A 112 10.21 -8.55 15.21
CA ARG A 112 10.08 -10.00 15.43
C ARG A 112 11.24 -10.60 16.22
N SER A 113 12.47 -10.10 16.03
CA SER A 113 13.62 -10.54 16.83
C SER A 113 13.55 -10.11 18.31
N GLY A 114 12.72 -9.10 18.64
CA GLY A 114 12.51 -8.64 20.02
C GLY A 114 11.36 -9.31 20.77
N ARG A 115 10.62 -10.23 20.14
CA ARG A 115 9.46 -10.90 20.75
C ARG A 115 9.74 -12.40 20.88
N SER A 116 10.50 -12.76 21.91
CA SER A 116 10.65 -14.16 22.34
C SER A 116 9.25 -14.76 22.55
N ARG A 117 8.96 -15.88 21.86
CA ARG A 117 7.76 -16.68 22.07
C ARG A 117 7.68 -17.07 23.56
N PRO A 118 6.57 -16.81 24.28
CA PRO A 118 6.35 -17.49 25.55
C PRO A 118 6.30 -18.99 25.26
N ARG A 119 7.01 -19.76 26.09
CA ARG A 119 6.99 -21.23 26.07
C ARG A 119 5.60 -21.76 26.38
#